data_AF-A0A9X3WGE7-F1
#
_entry.id   AF-A0A9X3WGE7-F1
#
_cell.length_a   1.000
_cell.length_b   1.000
_cell.length_c   1.000
_cell.angle_alpha   90.00
_cell.angle_beta   90.00
_cell.angle_gamma   90.00
#
_symmetry.space_group_name_H-M   'P 1'
#
loop_
_entity.id
_entity.type
_entity.pdbx_description
1 polymer ?
#
loop_
_entity_poly.entity_id
_entity_poly.type
_entity_poly.pdbx_seq_one_letter_code
_entity_poly.pdbx_strand_id
1 'polypeptide(L)'
;MRIGQVVFILCFLIVTLGGCSGGNEEPPSDDQKNADQDQSTDHQNGQSDSGEEDDQDQDNTLEKAEIERLNQGFRESIVQATDDDQKVKNYASKDELIEDVTKYADQALAKEYVDLYYKEENGNLYLIPKEGPVLLQEEVPYEFGENEDGEYYVSQEDEDALRGSYYFYMTFTQKQDGWVIQDIKLDFEEDHVDEDVPDQPEEEDQEEPDQEQEEAGDDQHTNEEVVYSPKQIQQEGKLILVNKTHKLPADYVPEELVIPDVDFSFEEDLPKKQMRQIAAQALENMFAAASKEEITLYAVSGYRSFDRQDIIFNYNANQHGEAYANQFSARPGESEHQTGLTMDVTSRSVNFGLIQRFGETEEGKWVKANAHKYGFVVRYPEDKQHITGYTYEPWHLRYVGNEVATEMFEREITFEEFLGVVKANG
;
A
#
# COMPACT_ATOMS: atom_id res chain seq x y z
N MET A 1 -47.75 0.54 -9.32
CA MET A 1 -48.57 -0.62 -8.92
C MET A 1 -47.61 -1.74 -8.56
N ARG A 2 -47.62 -2.15 -7.29
CA ARG A 2 -46.80 -3.20 -6.62
C ARG A 2 -45.30 -2.95 -6.47
N ILE A 3 -44.99 -2.48 -5.26
CA ILE A 3 -43.72 -2.44 -4.55
C ILE A 3 -43.34 -3.87 -4.13
N GLY A 4 -42.08 -4.26 -4.29
CA GLY A 4 -41.50 -5.47 -3.73
C GLY A 4 -40.24 -5.13 -2.94
N GLN A 5 -40.40 -4.87 -1.64
CA GLN A 5 -39.30 -4.78 -0.68
C GLN A 5 -38.82 -6.20 -0.36
N VAL A 6 -37.53 -6.46 -0.53
CA VAL A 6 -36.86 -7.63 0.07
C VAL A 6 -36.26 -7.17 1.40
N VAL A 7 -36.87 -7.63 2.49
CA VAL A 7 -36.42 -7.44 3.87
C VAL A 7 -35.47 -8.59 4.21
N PHE A 8 -34.22 -8.28 4.54
CA PHE A 8 -33.31 -9.25 5.18
C PHE A 8 -33.69 -9.37 6.66
N ILE A 9 -34.12 -10.57 7.07
CA ILE A 9 -34.44 -10.93 8.46
C ILE A 9 -33.19 -11.57 9.05
N LEU A 10 -32.59 -10.90 10.05
CA LEU A 10 -31.55 -11.43 10.93
C LEU A 10 -32.21 -12.40 11.93
N CYS A 11 -31.94 -13.70 11.81
CA CYS A 11 -32.41 -14.70 12.77
C CYS A 11 -31.47 -14.78 13.99
N PHE A 12 -31.88 -14.18 15.11
CA PHE A 12 -31.32 -14.47 16.43
C PHE A 12 -31.85 -15.81 16.95
N LEU A 13 -30.95 -16.77 17.19
CA LEU A 13 -31.26 -18.06 17.80
C LEU A 13 -31.16 -17.92 19.32
N ILE A 14 -32.31 -17.70 19.97
CA ILE A 14 -32.43 -17.69 21.45
C ILE A 14 -32.66 -19.14 21.91
N VAL A 15 -31.69 -19.70 22.61
CA VAL A 15 -31.84 -20.98 23.33
C VAL A 15 -32.51 -20.70 24.68
N THR A 16 -33.77 -21.08 24.82
CA THR A 16 -34.47 -21.12 26.11
C THR A 16 -34.29 -22.50 26.75
N LEU A 17 -33.71 -22.55 27.95
CA LEU A 17 -33.87 -23.69 28.86
C LEU A 17 -34.89 -23.33 29.95
N GLY A 18 -35.94 -24.15 30.01
CA GLY A 18 -37.09 -23.98 30.89
C GLY A 18 -36.79 -24.30 32.35
N GLY A 19 -37.51 -23.61 33.23
CA GLY A 19 -37.46 -23.81 34.67
C GLY A 19 -38.30 -25.00 35.17
N CYS A 20 -38.06 -25.33 36.44
CA CYS A 20 -38.98 -26.05 37.32
C CYS A 20 -38.84 -25.50 38.75
N SER A 21 -39.85 -24.73 39.17
CA SER A 21 -40.57 -24.80 40.44
C SER A 21 -39.84 -25.16 41.75
N GLY A 22 -39.81 -24.20 42.68
CA GLY A 22 -40.55 -24.32 43.96
C GLY A 22 -39.75 -24.22 45.27
N GLY A 23 -40.10 -23.23 46.11
CA GLY A 23 -39.96 -23.31 47.58
C GLY A 23 -39.26 -22.12 48.26
N ASN A 24 -40.04 -21.23 48.89
CA ASN A 24 -39.61 -20.24 49.88
C ASN A 24 -39.06 -20.91 51.15
N GLU A 25 -38.03 -20.35 51.79
CA GLU A 25 -37.99 -19.96 53.22
C GLU A 25 -36.63 -19.30 53.58
N GLU A 26 -36.70 -18.26 54.41
CA GLU A 26 -35.59 -17.46 54.96
C GLU A 26 -34.84 -18.17 56.12
N PRO A 27 -33.67 -17.66 56.56
CA PRO A 27 -32.60 -18.43 57.23
C PRO A 27 -32.75 -18.52 58.76
N PRO A 28 -31.89 -19.31 59.43
CA PRO A 28 -31.02 -18.65 60.42
C PRO A 28 -29.62 -19.27 60.68
N SER A 29 -28.73 -18.39 61.14
CA SER A 29 -27.77 -18.47 62.28
C SER A 29 -26.64 -19.52 62.37
N ASP A 30 -25.44 -18.98 62.55
CA ASP A 30 -24.34 -19.37 63.45
C ASP A 30 -24.47 -20.65 64.28
N ASP A 31 -23.43 -21.48 64.27
CA ASP A 31 -22.80 -21.90 65.54
C ASP A 31 -21.36 -22.43 65.33
N GLN A 32 -20.43 -21.84 66.10
CA GLN A 32 -19.08 -22.33 66.37
C GLN A 32 -19.11 -23.55 67.29
N LYS A 33 -18.10 -24.42 67.16
CA LYS A 33 -17.25 -25.02 68.23
C LYS A 33 -16.27 -26.01 67.59
N ASN A 34 -14.95 -25.78 67.68
CA ASN A 34 -14.04 -26.19 68.78
C ASN A 34 -14.16 -27.68 69.11
N ALA A 35 -13.12 -28.49 69.26
CA ALA A 35 -11.67 -28.33 69.28
C ALA A 35 -11.11 -29.76 69.30
N ASP A 36 -9.84 -29.98 68.93
CA ASP A 36 -8.99 -30.73 69.83
C ASP A 36 -7.53 -30.34 69.64
N GLN A 37 -6.90 -30.06 70.78
CA GLN A 37 -5.50 -29.73 70.94
C GLN A 37 -4.72 -31.03 71.08
N ASP A 38 -3.51 -31.08 70.52
CA ASP A 38 -2.42 -31.72 71.24
C ASP A 38 -1.13 -30.90 71.08
N GLN A 39 -0.49 -30.64 72.21
CA GLN A 39 0.75 -29.89 72.32
C GLN A 39 1.87 -30.88 72.63
N SER A 40 2.96 -30.82 71.86
CA SER A 40 4.27 -31.21 72.38
C SER A 40 5.36 -30.34 71.78
N THR A 41 6.02 -29.59 72.65
CA THR A 41 7.24 -28.79 72.44
C THR A 41 8.48 -29.70 72.37
N ASP A 42 9.43 -29.46 71.47
CA ASP A 42 10.83 -29.17 71.85
C ASP A 42 11.70 -28.65 70.68
N HIS A 43 12.83 -28.06 71.07
CA HIS A 43 13.79 -27.22 70.35
C HIS A 43 14.70 -27.85 69.27
N GLN A 44 15.24 -26.92 68.45
CA GLN A 44 16.58 -26.88 67.78
C GLN A 44 16.78 -27.44 66.36
N ASN A 45 16.86 -26.50 65.41
CA ASN A 45 18.00 -26.18 64.52
C ASN A 45 18.67 -27.31 63.70
N GLY A 46 18.51 -27.27 62.37
CA GLY A 46 19.46 -27.86 61.42
C GLY A 46 18.89 -28.40 60.10
N GLN A 47 19.17 -27.65 59.02
CA GLN A 47 19.50 -28.13 57.65
C GLN A 47 18.39 -28.52 56.65
N SER A 48 18.44 -27.84 55.49
CA SER A 48 18.15 -28.27 54.10
C SER A 48 17.00 -29.26 53.84
N ASP A 49 15.97 -28.84 53.11
CA ASP A 49 15.59 -29.51 51.86
C ASP A 49 14.66 -28.64 51.00
N SER A 50 14.73 -28.88 49.71
CA SER A 50 14.00 -28.34 48.56
C SER A 50 12.56 -27.86 48.81
N GLY A 51 12.32 -26.58 48.51
CA GLY A 51 11.00 -26.09 48.10
C GLY A 51 11.04 -25.93 46.59
N GLU A 52 10.31 -26.80 45.89
CA GLU A 52 9.95 -26.65 44.48
C GLU A 52 9.27 -25.29 44.31
N GLU A 53 9.91 -24.38 43.60
CA GLU A 53 9.25 -23.22 43.00
C GLU A 53 8.46 -23.77 41.80
N ASP A 54 7.14 -23.67 41.86
CA ASP A 54 6.26 -23.79 40.70
C ASP A 54 6.69 -22.69 39.70
N ASP A 55 7.62 -23.03 38.81
CA ASP A 55 7.83 -22.31 37.56
C ASP A 55 6.58 -22.57 36.70
N GLN A 56 5.61 -21.66 36.80
CA GLN A 56 4.63 -21.50 35.73
C GLN A 56 5.37 -20.86 34.56
N ASP A 57 6.05 -21.70 33.76
CA ASP A 57 6.39 -21.36 32.38
C ASP A 57 5.07 -21.02 31.69
N GLN A 58 4.78 -19.71 31.59
CA GLN A 58 3.80 -19.22 30.64
C GLN A 58 4.40 -19.54 29.27
N ASP A 59 3.79 -20.49 28.57
CA ASP A 59 4.07 -20.77 27.18
C ASP A 59 3.89 -19.47 26.38
N ASN A 60 5.00 -18.79 26.14
CA ASN A 60 5.04 -17.49 25.48
C ASN A 60 5.00 -17.63 23.95
N THR A 61 4.78 -18.83 23.43
CA THR A 61 4.73 -19.09 21.99
C THR A 61 3.66 -18.23 21.31
N LEU A 62 4.03 -17.54 20.23
CA LEU A 62 3.08 -16.78 19.42
C LEU A 62 2.23 -17.74 18.58
N GLU A 63 0.92 -17.77 18.86
CA GLU A 63 -0.03 -18.62 18.15
C GLU A 63 -0.59 -17.95 16.88
N LYS A 64 -1.00 -18.76 15.90
CA LYS A 64 -1.61 -18.30 14.64
C LYS A 64 -2.79 -17.33 14.85
N ALA A 65 -3.65 -17.61 15.82
CA ALA A 65 -4.80 -16.75 16.12
C ALA A 65 -4.39 -15.36 16.64
N GLU A 66 -3.25 -15.26 17.34
CA GLU A 66 -2.73 -13.98 17.81
C GLU A 66 -2.07 -13.20 16.67
N ILE A 67 -1.39 -13.88 15.74
CA ILE A 67 -0.89 -13.29 14.49
C ILE A 67 -2.04 -12.66 13.69
N GLU A 68 -3.12 -13.41 13.45
CA GLU A 68 -4.30 -12.93 12.71
C GLU A 68 -4.97 -11.75 13.45
N ARG A 69 -5.10 -11.82 14.79
CA ARG A 69 -5.63 -10.71 15.61
C ARG A 69 -4.79 -9.44 15.47
N LEU A 70 -3.45 -9.57 15.55
CA LEU A 70 -2.54 -8.44 15.42
C LEU A 70 -2.59 -7.85 14.00
N ASN A 71 -2.58 -8.70 12.97
CA ASN A 71 -2.68 -8.28 11.58
C ASN A 71 -4.00 -7.54 11.30
N GLN A 72 -5.13 -8.11 11.71
CA GLN A 72 -6.45 -7.49 11.53
C GLN A 72 -6.53 -6.16 12.29
N GLY A 73 -6.11 -6.13 13.56
CA GLY A 73 -6.13 -4.91 14.36
C GLY A 73 -5.24 -3.81 13.78
N PHE A 74 -4.03 -4.17 13.33
CA PHE A 74 -3.14 -3.25 12.64
C PHE A 74 -3.78 -2.73 11.35
N ARG A 75 -4.31 -3.61 10.50
CA ARG A 75 -5.02 -3.26 9.26
C ARG A 75 -6.18 -2.30 9.52
N GLU A 76 -7.05 -2.59 10.47
CA GLU A 76 -8.21 -1.74 10.80
C GLU A 76 -7.79 -0.39 11.41
N SER A 77 -6.68 -0.37 12.17
CA SER A 77 -6.13 0.87 12.73
C SER A 77 -5.44 1.72 11.66
N ILE A 78 -4.82 1.14 10.65
CA ILE A 78 -4.07 1.91 9.63
C ILE A 78 -4.87 2.19 8.37
N VAL A 79 -5.96 1.46 8.09
CA VAL A 79 -6.84 1.70 6.94
C VAL A 79 -8.05 2.50 7.40
N GLN A 80 -7.88 3.83 7.45
CA GLN A 80 -8.92 4.73 7.96
C GLN A 80 -9.94 5.17 6.92
N ALA A 81 -11.21 5.19 7.34
CA ALA A 81 -12.29 5.79 6.56
C ALA A 81 -12.13 7.32 6.50
N THR A 82 -12.29 7.88 5.30
CA THR A 82 -12.23 9.32 5.04
C THR A 82 -13.53 9.87 4.47
N ASP A 83 -13.70 11.19 4.51
CA ASP A 83 -14.67 11.91 3.67
C ASP A 83 -14.10 12.23 2.29
N ASP A 84 -14.89 12.96 1.47
CA ASP A 84 -14.54 13.28 0.08
C ASP A 84 -13.27 14.16 -0.02
N ASP A 85 -12.90 14.86 1.05
CA ASP A 85 -11.71 15.71 1.15
C ASP A 85 -10.51 14.98 1.79
N GLN A 86 -10.57 13.65 1.91
CA GLN A 86 -9.59 12.79 2.59
C GLN A 86 -9.42 13.04 4.08
N LYS A 87 -10.34 13.79 4.71
CA LYS A 87 -10.28 13.98 6.14
C LYS A 87 -10.65 12.68 6.84
N VAL A 88 -9.79 12.24 7.75
CA VAL A 88 -10.00 11.03 8.55
C VAL A 88 -11.18 11.24 9.48
N LYS A 89 -12.11 10.28 9.48
CA LYS A 89 -13.37 10.37 10.24
C LYS A 89 -13.20 10.07 11.73
N ASN A 90 -12.30 9.15 12.05
CA ASN A 90 -12.22 8.54 13.38
C ASN A 90 -11.11 9.12 14.28
N TYR A 91 -10.18 9.89 13.71
CA TYR A 91 -9.00 10.41 14.42
C TYR A 91 -8.77 11.87 14.02
N ALA A 92 -8.40 12.70 14.98
CA ALA A 92 -8.14 14.13 14.76
C ALA A 92 -6.65 14.44 14.53
N SER A 93 -5.75 13.57 15.00
CA SER A 93 -4.29 13.76 14.92
C SER A 93 -3.55 12.46 14.67
N LYS A 94 -2.31 12.58 14.18
CA LYS A 94 -1.33 11.49 14.08
C LYS A 94 -1.06 10.88 15.44
N ASP A 95 -0.94 11.70 16.49
CA ASP A 95 -0.66 11.20 17.84
C ASP A 95 -1.78 10.25 18.32
N GLU A 96 -3.05 10.60 18.07
CA GLU A 96 -4.20 9.75 18.43
C GLU A 96 -4.21 8.45 17.61
N LEU A 97 -3.92 8.54 16.32
CA LEU A 97 -3.83 7.37 15.45
C LEU A 97 -2.65 6.47 15.83
N ILE A 98 -1.48 7.04 16.13
CA ILE A 98 -0.30 6.30 16.58
C ILE A 98 -0.62 5.56 17.88
N GLU A 99 -1.29 6.20 18.84
CA GLU A 99 -1.69 5.56 20.10
C GLU A 99 -2.63 4.36 19.89
N ASP A 100 -3.46 4.40 18.86
CA ASP A 100 -4.33 3.26 18.52
C ASP A 100 -3.58 2.14 17.80
N VAL A 101 -2.72 2.48 16.83
CA VAL A 101 -1.89 1.53 16.09
C VAL A 101 -0.90 0.81 17.01
N THR A 102 -0.39 1.46 18.07
CA THR A 102 0.55 0.84 19.03
C THR A 102 -0.07 -0.26 19.90
N LYS A 103 -1.39 -0.46 19.84
CA LYS A 103 -2.06 -1.63 20.43
C LYS A 103 -1.73 -2.92 19.68
N TYR A 104 -1.26 -2.81 18.44
CA TYR A 104 -0.99 -3.95 17.55
C TYR A 104 0.44 -3.96 17.02
N ALA A 105 1.10 -2.81 16.95
CA ALA A 105 2.45 -2.67 16.41
C ALA A 105 3.42 -1.95 17.37
N ASP A 106 4.72 -2.10 17.14
CA ASP A 106 5.74 -1.32 17.81
C ASP A 106 5.59 0.18 17.52
N GLN A 107 6.02 1.02 18.46
CA GLN A 107 5.86 2.47 18.33
C GLN A 107 6.65 3.05 17.17
N ALA A 108 7.81 2.48 16.83
CA ALA A 108 8.57 2.89 15.65
C ALA A 108 7.79 2.59 14.37
N LEU A 109 7.27 1.36 14.23
CA LEU A 109 6.49 0.92 13.07
C LEU A 109 5.17 1.71 12.94
N ALA A 110 4.45 1.89 14.04
CA ALA A 110 3.21 2.68 14.09
C ALA A 110 3.46 4.11 13.60
N LYS A 111 4.52 4.76 14.10
CA LYS A 111 4.88 6.11 13.67
C LYS A 111 5.27 6.13 12.19
N GLU A 112 6.03 5.15 11.72
CA GLU A 112 6.42 5.05 10.32
C GLU A 112 5.20 4.97 9.41
N TYR A 113 4.28 4.04 9.66
CA TYR A 113 3.07 3.90 8.85
C TYR A 113 2.17 5.14 8.94
N VAL A 114 1.98 5.70 10.13
CA VAL A 114 1.16 6.91 10.28
C VAL A 114 1.78 8.10 9.55
N ASP A 115 3.10 8.28 9.60
CA ASP A 115 3.76 9.34 8.85
C ASP A 115 3.75 9.11 7.34
N LEU A 116 3.80 7.84 6.94
CA LEU A 116 3.86 7.42 5.56
C LEU A 116 2.51 7.56 4.84
N TYR A 117 1.40 7.44 5.57
CA TYR A 117 0.03 7.45 5.03
C TYR A 117 -0.80 8.66 5.43
N TYR A 118 -0.42 9.42 6.46
CA TYR A 118 -1.23 10.53 6.95
C TYR A 118 -0.47 11.83 7.06
N LYS A 119 -1.19 12.94 6.92
CA LYS A 119 -0.70 14.29 7.16
C LYS A 119 -1.65 15.07 8.06
N GLU A 120 -1.10 15.98 8.85
CA GLU A 120 -1.90 16.90 9.66
C GLU A 120 -1.94 18.27 9.01
N GLU A 121 -3.13 18.81 8.82
CA GLU A 121 -3.33 20.17 8.33
C GLU A 121 -4.49 20.83 9.08
N ASN A 122 -4.29 22.07 9.53
CA ASN A 122 -5.32 22.87 10.20
C ASN A 122 -6.01 22.15 11.39
N GLY A 123 -5.27 21.30 12.11
CA GLY A 123 -5.78 20.54 13.26
C GLY A 123 -6.70 19.38 12.89
N ASN A 124 -6.65 18.89 11.65
CA ASN A 124 -7.30 17.66 11.24
C ASN A 124 -6.27 16.70 10.64
N LEU A 125 -6.58 15.41 10.70
CA LEU A 125 -5.82 14.36 10.06
C LEU A 125 -6.39 14.06 8.67
N TYR A 126 -5.51 13.97 7.69
CA TYR A 126 -5.86 13.64 6.31
C TYR A 126 -5.06 12.43 5.85
N LEU A 127 -5.72 11.54 5.11
CA LEU A 127 -5.06 10.45 4.40
C LEU A 127 -4.31 11.04 3.20
N ILE A 128 -3.05 10.66 3.02
CA ILE A 128 -2.25 10.98 1.84
C ILE A 128 -2.71 10.03 0.74
N PRO A 129 -3.23 10.51 -0.41
CA PRO A 129 -3.56 9.64 -1.53
C PRO A 129 -2.30 9.03 -2.12
N LYS A 130 -2.12 7.72 -1.89
CA LYS A 130 -1.01 6.92 -2.40
C LYS A 130 -1.41 5.45 -2.33
N GLU A 131 -0.61 4.61 -2.95
CA GLU A 131 -0.81 3.17 -2.87
C GLU A 131 -0.84 2.68 -1.41
N GLY A 132 -1.85 1.88 -1.08
CA GLY A 132 -2.10 1.35 0.26
C GLY A 132 -0.97 0.47 0.79
N PRO A 133 -0.95 0.21 2.10
CA PRO A 133 0.05 -0.68 2.69
C PRO A 133 -0.15 -2.11 2.21
N VAL A 134 0.94 -2.80 1.90
CA VAL A 134 0.94 -4.25 1.71
C VAL A 134 0.86 -4.90 3.09
N LEU A 135 -0.14 -5.75 3.27
CA LEU A 135 -0.47 -6.39 4.54
C LEU A 135 -0.78 -7.86 4.29
N LEU A 136 -0.53 -8.71 5.30
CA LEU A 136 -0.78 -10.15 5.24
C LEU A 136 -2.23 -10.45 4.81
N GLN A 137 -2.37 -11.24 3.76
CA GLN A 137 -3.64 -11.74 3.24
C GLN A 137 -3.94 -13.10 3.86
N GLU A 138 -4.84 -13.15 4.85
CA GLU A 138 -5.10 -14.35 5.66
C GLU A 138 -5.71 -15.52 4.85
N GLU A 139 -6.35 -15.21 3.72
CA GLU A 139 -6.94 -16.19 2.80
C GLU A 139 -5.91 -16.83 1.85
N VAL A 140 -4.73 -16.21 1.73
CA VAL A 140 -3.61 -16.72 0.94
C VAL A 140 -2.69 -17.53 1.87
N PRO A 141 -2.18 -18.70 1.45
CA PRO A 141 -1.22 -19.45 2.26
C PRO A 141 -0.05 -18.59 2.74
N TYR A 142 0.35 -18.76 4.00
CA TYR A 142 1.50 -18.11 4.59
C TYR A 142 2.19 -19.05 5.57
N GLU A 143 3.48 -18.85 5.75
CA GLU A 143 4.28 -19.55 6.75
C GLU A 143 4.42 -18.67 7.99
N PHE A 144 4.54 -19.31 9.15
CA PHE A 144 4.86 -18.61 10.40
C PHE A 144 5.68 -19.53 11.30
N GLY A 145 6.55 -18.94 12.12
CA GLY A 145 7.42 -19.69 13.01
C GLY A 145 8.33 -18.80 13.83
N GLU A 146 9.29 -19.44 14.49
CA GLU A 146 10.38 -18.80 15.23
C GLU A 146 11.68 -19.10 14.50
N ASN A 147 12.50 -18.09 14.20
CA ASN A 147 13.78 -18.26 13.54
C ASN A 147 14.89 -18.70 14.52
N GLU A 148 16.12 -18.93 14.02
CA GLU A 148 17.24 -19.38 14.86
C GLU A 148 17.64 -18.38 15.97
N ASP A 149 17.30 -17.10 15.79
CA ASP A 149 17.55 -16.01 16.74
C ASP A 149 16.42 -15.84 17.77
N GLY A 150 15.36 -16.66 17.68
CA GLY A 150 14.20 -16.59 18.56
C GLY A 150 13.19 -15.50 18.17
N GLU A 151 13.31 -14.92 16.99
CA GLU A 151 12.36 -13.94 16.47
C GLU A 151 11.21 -14.65 15.77
N TYR A 152 9.98 -14.26 16.15
CA TYR A 152 8.78 -14.78 15.51
C TYR A 152 8.50 -14.03 14.21
N TYR A 153 8.12 -14.77 13.18
CA TYR A 153 7.85 -14.22 11.86
C TYR A 153 6.64 -14.85 11.18
N VAL A 154 6.12 -14.10 10.20
CA VAL A 154 5.25 -14.56 9.13
C VAL A 154 5.92 -14.24 7.81
N SER A 155 5.85 -15.16 6.86
CA SER A 155 6.22 -14.94 5.46
C SER A 155 5.09 -15.34 4.53
N GLN A 156 4.87 -14.55 3.48
CA GLN A 156 3.86 -14.80 2.45
C GLN A 156 4.45 -14.40 1.09
N GLU A 157 4.51 -15.36 0.18
CA GLU A 157 4.74 -15.05 -1.24
C GLU A 157 3.44 -14.48 -1.82
N ASP A 158 3.55 -13.36 -2.51
CA ASP A 158 2.44 -12.74 -3.20
C ASP A 158 2.94 -12.11 -4.51
N GLU A 159 2.02 -11.92 -5.45
CA GLU A 159 2.28 -11.23 -6.70
C GLU A 159 1.16 -10.21 -6.92
N ASP A 160 1.54 -8.94 -7.05
CA ASP A 160 0.58 -7.92 -7.43
C ASP A 160 0.95 -7.24 -8.75
N ALA A 161 -0.06 -6.61 -9.32
CA ALA A 161 0.08 -6.06 -10.65
C ALA A 161 1.06 -4.85 -10.72
N LEU A 162 1.28 -4.17 -9.60
CA LEU A 162 2.18 -3.04 -9.45
C LEU A 162 3.62 -3.46 -9.15
N ARG A 163 3.80 -4.47 -8.30
CA ARG A 163 5.10 -4.83 -7.72
C ARG A 163 5.78 -6.00 -8.43
N GLY A 164 5.02 -6.88 -9.08
CA GLY A 164 5.51 -8.20 -9.47
C GLY A 164 5.50 -9.13 -8.26
N SER A 165 6.26 -10.23 -8.32
CA SER A 165 6.39 -11.17 -7.21
C SER A 165 7.20 -10.55 -6.07
N TYR A 166 6.76 -10.77 -4.85
CA TYR A 166 7.45 -10.34 -3.64
C TYR A 166 7.14 -11.28 -2.48
N TYR A 167 8.04 -11.29 -1.50
CA TYR A 167 7.85 -11.91 -0.21
C TYR A 167 7.52 -10.84 0.81
N PHE A 168 6.32 -10.94 1.35
CA PHE A 168 5.91 -10.23 2.53
C PHE A 168 6.53 -10.91 3.76
N TYR A 169 7.21 -10.13 4.61
CA TYR A 169 7.73 -10.56 5.91
C TYR A 169 7.19 -9.67 7.01
N MET A 170 6.60 -10.27 8.05
CA MET A 170 6.17 -9.57 9.26
C MET A 170 6.85 -10.23 10.46
N THR A 171 7.46 -9.43 11.33
CA THR A 171 8.11 -9.92 12.56
C THR A 171 7.37 -9.44 13.80
N PHE A 172 7.55 -10.14 14.91
CA PHE A 172 6.84 -9.89 16.15
C PHE A 172 7.80 -9.81 17.33
N THR A 173 7.47 -8.94 18.29
CA THR A 173 8.19 -8.84 19.56
C THR A 173 7.21 -8.93 20.72
N GLN A 174 7.63 -9.58 21.79
CA GLN A 174 6.87 -9.62 23.03
C GLN A 174 7.14 -8.37 23.88
N LYS A 175 6.08 -7.72 24.34
CA LYS A 175 6.10 -6.62 25.32
C LYS A 175 5.44 -7.06 26.63
N GLN A 176 5.49 -6.18 27.64
CA GLN A 176 4.87 -6.43 28.95
C GLN A 176 3.37 -6.73 28.86
N ASP A 177 2.68 -6.16 27.86
CA ASP A 177 1.24 -6.27 27.67
C ASP A 177 0.83 -7.26 26.56
N GLY A 178 1.77 -8.05 26.04
CA GLY A 178 1.53 -9.05 24.99
C GLY A 178 2.41 -8.89 23.76
N TRP A 179 2.11 -9.66 22.72
CA TRP A 179 2.80 -9.60 21.43
C TRP A 179 2.37 -8.37 20.61
N VAL A 180 3.31 -7.81 19.85
CA VAL A 180 3.03 -6.76 18.87
C VAL A 180 3.85 -7.00 17.60
N ILE A 181 3.39 -6.45 16.47
CA ILE A 181 4.12 -6.43 15.20
C ILE A 181 5.33 -5.52 15.36
N GLN A 182 6.52 -6.05 15.17
CA GLN A 182 7.77 -5.30 15.28
C GLN A 182 8.13 -4.59 13.98
N ASP A 183 8.07 -5.30 12.86
CA ASP A 183 8.50 -4.81 11.56
C ASP A 183 7.72 -5.49 10.43
N ILE A 184 7.57 -4.79 9.31
CA ILE A 184 6.99 -5.30 8.06
C ILE A 184 7.94 -4.95 6.93
N LYS A 185 8.43 -5.97 6.21
CA LYS A 185 9.33 -5.83 5.08
C LYS A 185 8.73 -6.50 3.86
N LEU A 186 9.04 -5.92 2.71
CA LEU A 186 8.85 -6.57 1.43
C LEU A 186 10.25 -6.91 0.92
N ASP A 187 10.47 -8.19 0.69
CA ASP A 187 11.61 -8.67 -0.07
C ASP A 187 11.13 -8.94 -1.49
N PHE A 188 11.89 -8.53 -2.49
CA PHE A 188 11.57 -8.79 -3.88
C PHE A 188 12.56 -9.87 -4.29
N GLU A 189 12.05 -11.07 -4.57
CA GLU A 189 12.82 -12.31 -4.57
C GLU A 189 13.96 -12.29 -5.59
N GLU A 190 15.11 -11.79 -5.16
CA GLU A 190 16.42 -12.09 -5.72
C GLU A 190 17.26 -12.71 -4.62
N ASP A 191 17.07 -14.00 -4.41
CA ASP A 191 18.12 -14.94 -4.00
C ASP A 191 17.46 -16.29 -3.68
N HIS A 192 17.17 -17.11 -4.70
CA HIS A 192 17.49 -18.55 -4.72
C HIS A 192 17.07 -19.20 -6.05
N VAL A 193 18.01 -19.97 -6.60
CA VAL A 193 17.91 -20.73 -7.84
C VAL A 193 17.13 -22.00 -7.56
N ASP A 194 16.09 -22.30 -8.35
CA ASP A 194 15.93 -23.63 -8.91
C ASP A 194 15.20 -23.60 -10.27
N GLU A 195 15.89 -24.15 -11.26
CA GLU A 195 15.37 -24.52 -12.57
C GLU A 195 14.37 -25.68 -12.39
N ASP A 196 13.10 -25.50 -12.80
CA ASP A 196 12.26 -26.53 -13.45
C ASP A 196 10.80 -26.06 -13.56
N VAL A 197 10.45 -25.35 -14.64
CA VAL A 197 9.06 -25.13 -15.07
C VAL A 197 8.67 -26.20 -16.09
N PRO A 198 7.64 -27.04 -15.83
CA PRO A 198 6.94 -27.74 -16.89
C PRO A 198 5.74 -26.95 -17.41
N ASP A 199 5.65 -26.97 -18.74
CA ASP A 199 4.78 -26.26 -19.68
C ASP A 199 3.26 -26.60 -19.57
N GLN A 200 2.41 -25.57 -19.79
CA GLN A 200 1.06 -25.54 -20.43
C GLN A 200 -0.23 -25.91 -19.65
N PRO A 201 -1.46 -25.53 -20.12
CA PRO A 201 -1.84 -24.69 -21.29
C PRO A 201 -2.92 -23.59 -21.05
N GLU A 202 -3.08 -22.76 -22.08
CA GLU A 202 -4.17 -21.81 -22.40
C GLU A 202 -5.57 -22.47 -22.52
N GLU A 203 -6.65 -21.72 -22.23
CA GLU A 203 -7.96 -21.93 -22.87
C GLU A 203 -8.68 -20.59 -23.18
N GLU A 204 -9.27 -20.56 -24.39
CA GLU A 204 -9.98 -19.47 -25.08
C GLU A 204 -11.49 -19.36 -24.73
N ASP A 205 -11.99 -18.12 -24.87
CA ASP A 205 -13.31 -17.64 -25.34
C ASP A 205 -14.63 -18.30 -24.92
N GLN A 206 -15.55 -17.48 -24.36
CA GLN A 206 -16.98 -17.41 -24.77
C GLN A 206 -17.58 -15.99 -24.59
N GLU A 207 -18.27 -15.49 -25.64
CA GLU A 207 -18.99 -14.20 -25.75
C GLU A 207 -20.38 -14.17 -25.04
N GLU A 208 -20.71 -13.01 -24.41
CA GLU A 208 -21.95 -12.17 -24.40
C GLU A 208 -23.37 -12.81 -24.15
N PRO A 209 -24.37 -12.11 -23.53
CA PRO A 209 -24.77 -10.75 -23.94
C PRO A 209 -25.32 -9.73 -22.91
N ASP A 210 -25.18 -8.45 -23.29
CA ASP A 210 -26.08 -7.28 -23.15
C ASP A 210 -27.20 -7.28 -22.07
N GLN A 211 -27.20 -6.26 -21.20
CA GLN A 211 -28.41 -5.47 -20.87
C GLN A 211 -28.08 -4.00 -20.52
N GLU A 212 -28.66 -3.08 -21.30
CA GLU A 212 -28.81 -1.65 -21.01
C GLU A 212 -29.69 -1.38 -19.78
N GLN A 213 -29.35 -0.35 -18.98
CA GLN A 213 -30.32 0.65 -18.47
C GLN A 213 -29.66 1.94 -17.94
N GLU A 214 -29.85 3.02 -18.70
CA GLU A 214 -29.88 4.46 -18.33
C GLU A 214 -30.97 4.78 -17.26
N GLU A 215 -31.05 5.89 -16.49
CA GLU A 215 -30.33 7.17 -16.35
C GLU A 215 -30.86 7.96 -15.11
N ALA A 216 -30.18 9.08 -14.82
CA ALA A 216 -30.56 10.31 -14.08
C ALA A 216 -30.50 10.30 -12.53
N GLY A 217 -29.81 11.25 -11.85
CA GLY A 217 -29.15 12.53 -12.18
C GLY A 217 -28.82 13.20 -10.82
N ASP A 218 -28.12 14.32 -10.63
CA ASP A 218 -27.56 15.41 -11.43
C ASP A 218 -26.69 16.21 -10.42
N ASP A 219 -25.43 16.51 -10.73
CA ASP A 219 -24.89 17.87 -10.53
C ASP A 219 -23.59 18.09 -11.33
N GLN A 220 -23.48 19.28 -11.90
CA GLN A 220 -22.75 19.57 -13.13
C GLN A 220 -21.34 20.12 -12.89
N HIS A 221 -20.33 19.47 -13.50
CA HIS A 221 -19.30 20.14 -14.31
C HIS A 221 -18.48 19.07 -15.08
N THR A 222 -18.99 18.56 -16.19
CA THR A 222 -18.24 17.60 -17.03
C THR A 222 -17.28 18.35 -17.95
N ASN A 223 -16.00 18.37 -17.59
CA ASN A 223 -14.97 18.51 -18.62
C ASN A 223 -15.04 17.23 -19.46
N GLU A 224 -15.41 17.35 -20.74
CA GLU A 224 -15.41 16.20 -21.67
C GLU A 224 -14.02 15.57 -21.68
N GLU A 225 -13.98 14.25 -21.50
CA GLU A 225 -12.73 13.47 -21.60
C GLU A 225 -12.28 13.40 -23.07
N VAL A 226 -11.02 13.75 -23.32
CA VAL A 226 -10.40 13.69 -24.65
C VAL A 226 -9.78 12.32 -24.83
N VAL A 227 -10.21 11.57 -25.86
CA VAL A 227 -9.54 10.34 -26.29
C VAL A 227 -8.75 10.62 -27.57
N TYR A 228 -7.44 10.35 -27.55
CA TYR A 228 -6.58 10.64 -28.71
C TYR A 228 -6.78 9.67 -29.86
N SER A 229 -6.86 10.19 -31.08
CA SER A 229 -6.72 9.37 -32.29
C SER A 229 -5.24 9.03 -32.56
N PRO A 230 -4.92 7.92 -33.27
CA PRO A 230 -3.56 7.57 -33.64
C PRO A 230 -2.81 8.71 -34.36
N LYS A 231 -3.52 9.51 -35.17
CA LYS A 231 -2.96 10.67 -35.85
C LYS A 231 -2.55 11.77 -34.88
N GLN A 232 -3.34 12.05 -33.85
CA GLN A 232 -2.99 13.03 -32.82
C GLN A 232 -1.78 12.56 -32.02
N ILE A 233 -1.74 11.28 -31.64
CA ILE A 233 -0.59 10.71 -30.93
C ILE A 233 0.69 10.89 -31.75
N GLN A 234 0.65 10.60 -33.06
CA GLN A 234 1.80 10.79 -33.93
C GLN A 234 2.22 12.27 -34.07
N GLN A 235 1.25 13.19 -34.10
CA GLN A 235 1.50 14.63 -34.24
C GLN A 235 2.07 15.26 -32.97
N GLU A 236 1.57 14.85 -31.80
CA GLU A 236 1.99 15.38 -30.49
C GLU A 236 3.25 14.67 -29.97
N GLY A 237 3.46 13.40 -30.34
CA GLY A 237 4.69 12.66 -30.07
C GLY A 237 5.03 12.60 -28.58
N LYS A 238 6.15 13.19 -28.18
CA LYS A 238 6.59 13.25 -26.77
C LYS A 238 5.77 14.23 -25.93
N LEU A 239 4.97 15.08 -26.56
CA LEU A 239 4.16 16.12 -25.92
C LEU A 239 2.69 15.72 -25.72
N ILE A 240 2.38 14.43 -25.83
CA ILE A 240 1.04 13.92 -25.53
C ILE A 240 0.72 14.05 -24.04
N LEU A 241 -0.35 14.75 -23.69
CA LEU A 241 -0.81 14.90 -22.31
C LEU A 241 -1.66 13.67 -21.95
N VAL A 242 -1.26 12.89 -20.96
CA VAL A 242 -2.08 11.75 -20.50
C VAL A 242 -2.41 11.98 -19.03
N ASN A 243 -3.70 12.12 -18.72
CA ASN A 243 -4.20 12.38 -17.38
C ASN A 243 -5.71 12.08 -17.30
N LYS A 244 -6.34 12.46 -16.18
CA LYS A 244 -7.77 12.22 -15.89
C LYS A 244 -8.76 12.79 -16.91
N THR A 245 -8.32 13.70 -17.79
CA THR A 245 -9.17 14.27 -18.85
C THR A 245 -8.64 14.01 -20.25
N HIS A 246 -7.49 13.34 -20.40
CA HIS A 246 -6.84 13.04 -21.68
C HIS A 246 -6.38 11.59 -21.67
N LYS A 247 -7.20 10.73 -22.28
CA LYS A 247 -7.01 9.27 -22.30
C LYS A 247 -6.32 8.82 -23.56
N LEU A 248 -5.44 7.84 -23.40
CA LEU A 248 -4.97 7.02 -24.50
C LEU A 248 -6.03 5.98 -24.89
N PRO A 249 -6.11 5.60 -26.17
CA PRO A 249 -6.87 4.44 -26.61
C PRO A 249 -6.45 3.16 -25.88
N ALA A 250 -7.40 2.25 -25.66
CA ALA A 250 -7.14 0.97 -25.02
C ALA A 250 -6.12 0.12 -25.80
N ASP A 251 -6.16 0.18 -27.12
CA ASP A 251 -5.28 -0.53 -28.04
C ASP A 251 -3.94 0.18 -28.30
N TYR A 252 -3.68 1.32 -27.65
CA TYR A 252 -2.44 2.04 -27.87
C TYR A 252 -1.25 1.32 -27.23
N VAL A 253 -0.32 0.90 -28.08
CA VAL A 253 1.02 0.40 -27.72
C VAL A 253 2.05 1.27 -28.43
N PRO A 254 3.01 1.88 -27.70
CA PRO A 254 4.05 2.68 -28.32
C PRO A 254 4.99 1.84 -29.19
N GLU A 255 5.43 2.41 -30.30
CA GLU A 255 6.50 1.83 -31.11
C GLU A 255 7.86 1.93 -30.38
N GLU A 256 8.77 1.00 -30.69
CA GLU A 256 10.18 1.02 -30.24
C GLU A 256 10.38 0.99 -28.72
N LEU A 257 9.67 0.09 -28.04
CA LEU A 257 9.95 -0.25 -26.64
C LEU A 257 11.27 -1.04 -26.52
N VAL A 258 12.15 -0.58 -25.65
CA VAL A 258 13.45 -1.19 -25.34
C VAL A 258 13.70 -1.15 -23.84
N ILE A 259 14.57 -2.02 -23.35
CA ILE A 259 15.06 -1.98 -21.97
C ILE A 259 16.26 -1.03 -21.93
N PRO A 260 16.24 0.07 -21.15
CA PRO A 260 17.39 0.94 -20.96
C PRO A 260 18.53 0.22 -20.23
N ASP A 261 19.77 0.53 -20.60
CA ASP A 261 20.98 0.01 -19.94
C ASP A 261 21.27 0.79 -18.65
N VAL A 262 20.45 0.53 -17.62
CA VAL A 262 20.53 1.15 -16.28
C VAL A 262 20.30 0.10 -15.20
N ASP A 263 20.74 0.39 -13.97
CA ASP A 263 20.43 -0.46 -12.82
C ASP A 263 18.91 -0.44 -12.55
N PHE A 264 18.32 -1.62 -12.39
CA PHE A 264 16.93 -1.79 -11.94
C PHE A 264 16.92 -2.27 -10.50
N SER A 265 15.83 -2.03 -9.77
CA SER A 265 15.66 -2.58 -8.42
C SER A 265 15.31 -4.08 -8.41
N PHE A 266 15.43 -4.75 -9.56
CA PHE A 266 15.08 -6.15 -9.82
C PHE A 266 15.74 -6.63 -11.14
N GLU A 267 16.09 -7.91 -11.23
CA GLU A 267 16.87 -8.52 -12.30
C GLU A 267 15.99 -9.17 -13.38
N GLU A 268 14.74 -9.54 -13.07
CA GLU A 268 13.86 -10.23 -14.01
C GLU A 268 13.58 -9.41 -15.27
N ASP A 269 13.40 -10.12 -16.39
CA ASP A 269 13.03 -9.52 -17.69
C ASP A 269 11.51 -9.31 -17.75
N LEU A 270 11.05 -8.26 -17.07
CA LEU A 270 9.63 -7.89 -17.01
C LEU A 270 9.31 -6.75 -17.99
N PRO A 271 8.08 -6.69 -18.57
CA PRO A 271 7.65 -5.60 -19.43
C PRO A 271 7.81 -4.20 -18.81
N LYS A 272 7.73 -4.10 -17.47
CA LYS A 272 7.96 -2.85 -16.71
C LYS A 272 9.39 -2.31 -16.83
N LYS A 273 10.35 -3.09 -17.33
CA LYS A 273 11.70 -2.56 -17.69
C LYS A 273 11.67 -1.69 -18.94
N GLN A 274 10.69 -1.88 -19.81
CA GLN A 274 10.71 -1.29 -21.14
C GLN A 274 10.30 0.18 -21.10
N MET A 275 10.83 0.98 -22.02
CA MET A 275 10.33 2.31 -22.33
C MET A 275 10.68 2.64 -23.80
N ARG A 276 10.13 3.71 -24.36
CA ARG A 276 10.45 4.12 -25.73
C ARG A 276 11.94 4.42 -25.85
N GLN A 277 12.56 3.97 -26.94
CA GLN A 277 14.01 4.08 -27.17
C GLN A 277 14.58 5.49 -26.93
N ILE A 278 13.86 6.54 -27.35
CA ILE A 278 14.31 7.93 -27.15
C ILE A 278 14.43 8.32 -25.68
N ALA A 279 13.54 7.79 -24.85
CA ALA A 279 13.48 8.08 -23.43
C ALA A 279 14.42 7.13 -22.66
N ALA A 280 14.57 5.87 -23.12
CA ALA A 280 15.59 4.94 -22.62
C ALA A 280 17.00 5.53 -22.73
N GLN A 281 17.37 6.02 -23.93
CA GLN A 281 18.68 6.62 -24.15
C GLN A 281 18.90 7.86 -23.28
N ALA A 282 17.85 8.64 -23.03
CA ALA A 282 17.92 9.79 -22.15
C ALA A 282 18.10 9.39 -20.68
N LEU A 283 17.43 8.32 -20.25
CA LEU A 283 17.51 7.78 -18.90
C LEU A 283 18.92 7.26 -18.61
N GLU A 284 19.51 6.50 -19.54
CA GLU A 284 20.90 6.03 -19.48
C GLU A 284 21.89 7.19 -19.28
N ASN A 285 21.71 8.29 -20.03
CA ASN A 285 22.54 9.47 -19.90
C ASN A 285 22.37 10.16 -18.53
N MET A 286 21.15 10.19 -17.99
CA MET A 286 20.86 10.73 -16.67
C MET A 286 21.52 9.88 -15.57
N PHE A 287 21.37 8.56 -15.62
CA PHE A 287 21.96 7.63 -14.65
C PHE A 287 23.50 7.68 -14.70
N ALA A 288 24.08 7.73 -15.89
CA ALA A 288 25.53 7.88 -16.06
C ALA A 288 26.05 9.23 -15.53
N ALA A 289 25.23 10.28 -15.50
CA ALA A 289 25.59 11.55 -14.90
C ALA A 289 25.45 11.54 -13.37
N ALA A 290 24.39 10.94 -12.85
CA ALA A 290 24.20 10.73 -11.41
C ALA A 290 25.40 9.97 -10.82
N SER A 291 25.80 8.88 -11.47
CA SER A 291 26.93 8.04 -11.05
C SER A 291 28.26 8.81 -10.96
N LYS A 292 28.50 9.78 -11.84
CA LYS A 292 29.70 10.65 -11.79
C LYS A 292 29.72 11.59 -10.58
N GLU A 293 28.57 11.83 -9.98
CA GLU A 293 28.38 12.62 -8.77
C GLU A 293 28.16 11.71 -7.54
N GLU A 294 28.50 10.43 -7.64
CA GLU A 294 28.34 9.42 -6.58
C GLU A 294 26.88 9.18 -6.15
N ILE A 295 25.92 9.56 -7.02
CA ILE A 295 24.49 9.30 -6.86
C ILE A 295 24.13 8.00 -7.59
N THR A 296 23.59 7.02 -6.87
CA THR A 296 23.15 5.73 -7.44
C THR A 296 21.63 5.68 -7.49
N LEU A 297 21.08 5.58 -8.69
CA LEU A 297 19.65 5.48 -8.95
C LEU A 297 19.30 4.08 -9.46
N TYR A 298 18.06 3.66 -9.25
CA TYR A 298 17.51 2.41 -9.75
C TYR A 298 16.19 2.69 -10.48
N ALA A 299 15.99 2.07 -11.63
CA ALA A 299 14.71 2.06 -12.32
C ALA A 299 13.77 1.01 -11.72
N VAL A 300 12.47 1.29 -11.67
CA VAL A 300 11.46 0.41 -11.05
C VAL A 300 10.33 0.06 -12.01
N SER A 301 9.75 1.05 -12.69
CA SER A 301 8.57 0.82 -13.53
C SER A 301 8.48 1.83 -14.69
N GLY A 302 8.69 1.33 -15.90
CA GLY A 302 8.59 2.04 -17.17
C GLY A 302 7.23 1.85 -17.85
N TYR A 303 7.19 1.14 -18.97
CA TYR A 303 6.00 0.90 -19.75
C TYR A 303 5.01 -0.01 -19.03
N ARG A 304 3.72 0.33 -19.14
CA ARG A 304 2.61 -0.45 -18.62
C ARG A 304 1.47 -0.43 -19.62
N SER A 305 1.00 -1.60 -20.04
CA SER A 305 -0.13 -1.70 -20.97
C SER A 305 -1.44 -1.22 -20.34
N PHE A 306 -2.43 -0.94 -21.19
CA PHE A 306 -3.79 -0.61 -20.75
C PHE A 306 -4.36 -1.70 -19.84
N ASP A 307 -4.30 -2.96 -20.29
CA ASP A 307 -4.85 -4.11 -19.53
C ASP A 307 -4.16 -4.28 -18.18
N ARG A 308 -2.85 -4.08 -18.13
CA ARG A 308 -2.12 -4.13 -16.85
C ARG A 308 -2.58 -3.01 -15.91
N GLN A 309 -2.78 -1.80 -16.44
CA GLN A 309 -3.30 -0.69 -15.65
C GLN A 309 -4.74 -0.93 -15.17
N ASP A 310 -5.57 -1.64 -15.96
CA ASP A 310 -6.92 -2.02 -15.55
C ASP A 310 -6.90 -2.97 -14.35
N ILE A 311 -6.07 -4.03 -14.40
CA ILE A 311 -5.88 -4.96 -13.27
C ILE A 311 -5.44 -4.20 -12.00
N ILE A 312 -4.46 -3.31 -12.14
CA ILE A 312 -3.94 -2.47 -11.05
C ILE A 312 -5.04 -1.59 -10.46
N PHE A 313 -5.78 -0.88 -11.31
CA PHE A 313 -6.82 0.03 -10.87
C PHE A 313 -7.94 -0.73 -10.16
N ASN A 314 -8.40 -1.84 -10.72
CA ASN A 314 -9.45 -2.66 -10.14
C ASN A 314 -9.03 -3.27 -8.80
N TYR A 315 -7.77 -3.72 -8.66
CA TYR A 315 -7.24 -4.15 -7.37
C TYR A 315 -7.32 -3.03 -6.32
N ASN A 316 -6.78 -1.84 -6.64
CA ASN A 316 -6.81 -0.69 -5.73
C ASN A 316 -8.24 -0.23 -5.40
N ALA A 317 -9.13 -0.24 -6.39
CA ALA A 317 -10.54 0.12 -6.23
C ALA A 317 -11.28 -0.89 -5.35
N ASN A 318 -10.97 -2.18 -5.45
CA ASN A 318 -11.54 -3.21 -4.58
C ASN A 318 -11.06 -3.06 -3.12
N GLN A 319 -9.80 -2.69 -2.91
CA GLN A 319 -9.23 -2.53 -1.57
C GLN A 319 -9.70 -1.25 -0.87
N HIS A 320 -9.87 -0.15 -1.63
CA HIS A 320 -10.03 1.17 -1.03
C HIS A 320 -11.24 1.99 -1.54
N GLY A 321 -11.98 1.45 -2.49
CA GLY A 321 -13.05 2.16 -3.20
C GLY A 321 -12.54 2.95 -4.41
N GLU A 322 -13.33 2.96 -5.48
CA GLU A 322 -12.95 3.51 -6.78
C GLU A 322 -12.59 5.00 -6.76
N ALA A 323 -13.37 5.82 -6.05
CA ALA A 323 -13.13 7.26 -5.96
C ALA A 323 -11.79 7.59 -5.28
N TYR A 324 -11.40 6.78 -4.29
CA TYR A 324 -10.12 6.91 -3.59
C TYR A 324 -8.97 6.36 -4.44
N ALA A 325 -9.13 5.16 -5.01
CA ALA A 325 -8.16 4.55 -5.91
C ALA A 325 -7.75 5.50 -7.04
N ASN A 326 -8.72 6.21 -7.63
CA ASN A 326 -8.45 7.16 -8.70
C ASN A 326 -7.66 8.42 -8.29
N GLN A 327 -7.29 8.59 -7.01
CA GLN A 327 -6.45 9.71 -6.56
C GLN A 327 -4.95 9.41 -6.67
N PHE A 328 -4.56 8.13 -6.65
CA PHE A 328 -3.17 7.70 -6.70
C PHE A 328 -2.89 6.59 -7.73
N SER A 329 -3.93 5.93 -8.23
CA SER A 329 -3.85 4.96 -9.32
C SER A 329 -4.68 5.48 -10.49
N ALA A 330 -4.02 5.75 -11.60
CA ALA A 330 -4.69 6.14 -12.83
C ALA A 330 -5.68 5.06 -13.29
N ARG A 331 -6.83 5.46 -13.85
CA ARG A 331 -7.66 4.52 -14.61
C ARG A 331 -6.90 4.03 -15.85
N PRO A 332 -7.26 2.87 -16.41
CA PRO A 332 -6.69 2.44 -17.68
C PRO A 332 -6.92 3.52 -18.76
N GLY A 333 -5.88 3.81 -19.54
CA GLY A 333 -5.85 4.92 -20.50
C GLY A 333 -5.45 6.29 -19.91
N GLU A 334 -5.51 6.49 -18.58
CA GLU A 334 -5.11 7.74 -17.91
C GLU A 334 -3.66 7.72 -17.39
N SER A 335 -3.00 6.57 -17.48
CA SER A 335 -1.64 6.35 -16.97
C SER A 335 -0.57 6.77 -17.98
N GLU A 336 0.33 7.68 -17.59
CA GLU A 336 1.44 8.08 -18.46
C GLU A 336 2.40 6.91 -18.76
N HIS A 337 2.45 5.87 -17.92
CA HIS A 337 3.24 4.66 -18.19
C HIS A 337 2.88 4.00 -19.53
N GLN A 338 1.62 4.08 -19.97
CA GLN A 338 1.19 3.54 -21.27
C GLN A 338 1.84 4.28 -22.45
N THR A 339 2.32 5.51 -22.25
CA THR A 339 3.07 6.24 -23.30
C THR A 339 4.43 5.63 -23.61
N GLY A 340 4.99 4.85 -22.67
CA GLY A 340 6.40 4.44 -22.68
C GLY A 340 7.39 5.60 -22.55
N LEU A 341 6.94 6.79 -22.13
CA LEU A 341 7.79 7.97 -21.91
C LEU A 341 8.02 8.25 -20.42
N THR A 342 7.59 7.33 -19.55
CA THR A 342 7.66 7.46 -18.10
C THR A 342 8.58 6.38 -17.54
N MET A 343 9.32 6.72 -16.49
CA MET A 343 10.04 5.77 -15.65
C MET A 343 9.93 6.20 -14.19
N ASP A 344 9.48 5.29 -13.33
CA ASP A 344 9.62 5.42 -11.88
C ASP A 344 11.06 5.06 -11.47
N VAL A 345 11.68 5.93 -10.68
CA VAL A 345 13.06 5.75 -10.20
C VAL A 345 13.14 5.81 -8.67
N THR A 346 14.11 5.10 -8.10
CA THR A 346 14.30 5.00 -6.66
C THR A 346 15.79 4.97 -6.29
N SER A 347 16.08 4.77 -5.01
CA SER A 347 17.42 4.55 -4.48
C SER A 347 17.42 3.55 -3.31
N ARG A 348 18.60 3.01 -3.00
CA ARG A 348 18.80 2.19 -1.79
C ARG A 348 18.45 2.94 -0.51
N SER A 349 18.59 4.27 -0.50
CA SER A 349 18.28 5.13 0.66
C SER A 349 16.80 5.09 1.08
N VAL A 350 15.92 4.61 0.22
CA VAL A 350 14.50 4.36 0.53
C VAL A 350 14.12 2.88 0.36
N ASN A 351 15.09 1.97 0.47
CA ASN A 351 14.91 0.54 0.25
C ASN A 351 14.17 0.23 -1.06
N PHE A 352 14.55 0.93 -2.13
CA PHE A 352 13.93 0.84 -3.46
C PHE A 352 12.43 1.21 -3.52
N GLY A 353 11.88 1.80 -2.46
CA GLY A 353 10.48 2.21 -2.41
C GLY A 353 10.16 3.38 -3.34
N LEU A 354 8.97 3.34 -3.94
CA LEU A 354 8.35 4.47 -4.65
C LEU A 354 7.54 5.31 -3.65
N ILE A 355 8.25 6.10 -2.84
CA ILE A 355 7.68 6.83 -1.70
C ILE A 355 8.12 8.30 -1.69
N GLN A 356 7.31 9.17 -1.09
CA GLN A 356 7.60 10.62 -1.04
C GLN A 356 8.93 10.95 -0.36
N ARG A 357 9.34 10.12 0.61
CA ARG A 357 10.66 10.20 1.28
C ARG A 357 11.82 10.18 0.28
N PHE A 358 11.66 9.57 -0.90
CA PHE A 358 12.67 9.60 -1.96
C PHE A 358 13.08 11.04 -2.30
N GLY A 359 12.12 11.97 -2.39
CA GLY A 359 12.39 13.39 -2.67
C GLY A 359 13.23 14.11 -1.61
N GLU A 360 13.36 13.55 -0.40
CA GLU A 360 14.15 14.08 0.69
C GLU A 360 15.58 13.54 0.73
N THR A 361 15.84 12.42 0.04
CA THR A 361 17.17 11.81 -0.09
C THR A 361 18.12 12.66 -0.95
N GLU A 362 19.42 12.36 -0.90
CA GLU A 362 20.39 13.00 -1.79
C GLU A 362 20.09 12.68 -3.26
N GLU A 363 19.66 11.45 -3.54
CA GLU A 363 19.32 10.97 -4.88
C GLU A 363 18.08 11.65 -5.44
N GLY A 364 16.99 11.72 -4.67
CA GLY A 364 15.77 12.41 -5.11
C GLY A 364 15.95 13.92 -5.27
N LYS A 365 16.75 14.56 -4.40
CA LYS A 365 17.15 15.97 -4.57
C LYS A 365 17.97 16.18 -5.83
N TRP A 366 18.89 15.26 -6.12
CA TRP A 366 19.67 15.30 -7.37
C TRP A 366 18.77 15.16 -8.59
N VAL A 367 17.82 14.21 -8.58
CA VAL A 367 16.85 14.01 -9.66
C VAL A 367 16.04 15.29 -9.88
N LYS A 368 15.45 15.87 -8.84
CA LYS A 368 14.67 17.13 -8.92
C LYS A 368 15.47 18.27 -9.56
N ALA A 369 16.77 18.38 -9.26
CA ALA A 369 17.63 19.44 -9.76
C ALA A 369 18.25 19.19 -11.15
N ASN A 370 18.28 17.93 -11.62
CA ASN A 370 19.08 17.56 -12.81
C ASN A 370 18.30 16.84 -13.91
N ALA A 371 17.17 16.20 -13.62
CA ALA A 371 16.40 15.42 -14.60
C ALA A 371 16.08 16.20 -15.89
N HIS A 372 15.80 17.50 -15.75
CA HIS A 372 15.46 18.39 -16.86
C HIS A 372 16.56 18.48 -17.94
N LYS A 373 17.83 18.35 -17.53
CA LYS A 373 19.00 18.40 -18.43
C LYS A 373 19.01 17.23 -19.42
N TYR A 374 18.31 16.15 -19.06
CA TYR A 374 18.17 14.92 -19.84
C TYR A 374 16.77 14.77 -20.43
N GLY A 375 15.93 15.81 -20.35
CA GLY A 375 14.60 15.80 -20.94
C GLY A 375 13.50 15.17 -20.09
N PHE A 376 13.78 14.88 -18.82
CA PHE A 376 12.80 14.40 -17.85
C PHE A 376 12.32 15.51 -16.92
N VAL A 377 11.08 15.43 -16.49
CA VAL A 377 10.53 16.24 -15.40
C VAL A 377 10.00 15.34 -14.29
N VAL A 378 10.08 15.80 -13.04
CA VAL A 378 9.27 15.23 -11.95
C VAL A 378 7.82 15.59 -12.25
N ARG A 379 7.02 14.61 -12.65
CA ARG A 379 5.73 14.85 -13.30
C ARG A 379 4.66 15.43 -12.38
N TYR A 380 4.70 15.04 -11.11
CA TYR A 380 3.73 15.40 -10.09
C TYR A 380 4.42 16.07 -8.88
N PRO A 381 4.60 17.40 -8.89
CA PRO A 381 5.24 18.13 -7.80
C PRO A 381 4.28 18.45 -6.63
N GLU A 382 4.86 18.71 -5.44
CA GLU A 382 4.20 18.72 -4.13
C GLU A 382 2.99 19.65 -3.99
N ASP A 383 3.00 20.80 -4.66
CA ASP A 383 1.99 21.85 -4.54
C ASP A 383 1.06 21.96 -5.76
N LYS A 384 1.11 20.99 -6.69
CA LYS A 384 0.39 21.06 -7.98
C LYS A 384 -0.69 19.99 -8.18
N GLN A 385 -1.08 19.26 -7.13
CA GLN A 385 -2.15 18.25 -7.21
C GLN A 385 -3.45 18.82 -7.78
N HIS A 386 -3.80 20.07 -7.45
CA HIS A 386 -5.00 20.74 -7.97
C HIS A 386 -4.96 20.98 -9.49
N ILE A 387 -3.78 20.92 -10.12
CA ILE A 387 -3.58 21.03 -11.57
C ILE A 387 -3.45 19.64 -12.20
N THR A 388 -2.57 18.79 -11.66
CA THR A 388 -2.23 17.48 -12.25
C THR A 388 -3.28 16.41 -11.96
N GLY A 389 -4.00 16.55 -10.86
CA GLY A 389 -4.92 15.54 -10.33
C GLY A 389 -4.26 14.42 -9.53
N TYR A 390 -2.93 14.45 -9.35
CA TYR A 390 -2.14 13.42 -8.65
C TYR A 390 -1.34 14.05 -7.51
N THR A 391 -1.11 13.28 -6.45
CA THR A 391 -0.30 13.70 -5.29
C THR A 391 1.17 13.83 -5.66
N TYR A 392 1.99 14.27 -4.69
CA TYR A 392 3.44 14.40 -4.90
C TYR A 392 4.08 13.03 -5.16
N GLU A 393 4.76 12.89 -6.30
CA GLU A 393 5.50 11.68 -6.69
C GLU A 393 6.91 12.04 -7.17
N PRO A 394 7.89 12.21 -6.25
CA PRO A 394 9.27 12.56 -6.62
C PRO A 394 10.00 11.49 -7.44
N TRP A 395 9.49 10.26 -7.46
CA TRP A 395 10.04 9.14 -8.21
C TRP A 395 9.57 9.10 -9.68
N HIS A 396 8.43 9.73 -10.00
CA HIS A 396 7.77 9.55 -11.30
C HIS A 396 8.30 10.55 -12.34
N LEU A 397 9.15 10.06 -13.25
CA LEU A 397 9.81 10.88 -14.25
C LEU A 397 9.15 10.74 -15.62
N ARG A 398 8.76 11.88 -16.20
CA ARG A 398 8.17 11.96 -17.54
C ARG A 398 9.15 12.58 -18.54
N TYR A 399 9.44 11.88 -19.63
CA TYR A 399 10.23 12.39 -20.74
C TYR A 399 9.38 13.30 -21.65
N VAL A 400 9.84 14.53 -21.83
CA VAL A 400 9.28 15.55 -22.74
C VAL A 400 10.36 16.14 -23.67
N GLY A 401 11.61 15.71 -23.50
CA GLY A 401 12.79 16.18 -24.22
C GLY A 401 13.40 17.47 -23.65
N ASN A 402 14.68 17.69 -23.92
CA ASN A 402 15.53 18.62 -23.16
C ASN A 402 15.04 20.08 -23.16
N GLU A 403 14.61 20.60 -24.31
CA GLU A 403 14.15 21.99 -24.42
C GLU A 403 12.91 22.23 -23.54
N VAL A 404 11.91 21.36 -23.68
CA VAL A 404 10.65 21.47 -22.93
C VAL A 404 10.88 21.21 -21.44
N ALA A 405 11.64 20.17 -21.08
CA ALA A 405 11.91 19.85 -19.69
C ALA A 405 12.67 21.00 -19.00
N THR A 406 13.64 21.61 -19.69
CA THR A 406 14.39 22.76 -19.17
C THR A 406 13.50 23.98 -19.00
N GLU A 407 12.64 24.28 -19.97
CA GLU A 407 11.68 25.38 -19.83
C GLU A 407 10.71 25.17 -18.66
N MET A 408 10.19 23.95 -18.51
CA MET A 408 9.30 23.60 -17.40
C MET A 408 10.00 23.74 -16.05
N PHE A 409 11.25 23.29 -15.96
CA PHE A 409 12.08 23.41 -14.77
C PHE A 409 12.37 24.87 -14.41
N GLU A 410 12.80 25.69 -15.38
CA GLU A 410 13.12 27.10 -15.15
C GLU A 410 11.90 27.94 -14.73
N ARG A 411 10.71 27.54 -15.19
CA ARG A 411 9.44 28.22 -14.89
C ARG A 411 8.71 27.63 -13.68
N GLU A 412 9.17 26.50 -13.14
CA GLU A 412 8.53 25.74 -12.06
C GLU A 412 7.04 25.41 -12.36
N ILE A 413 6.79 24.91 -13.58
CA ILE A 413 5.44 24.60 -14.07
C ILE A 413 5.23 23.12 -14.34
N THR A 414 3.98 22.70 -14.24
CA THR A 414 3.48 21.38 -14.65
C THR A 414 3.42 21.24 -16.17
N PHE A 415 3.26 20.00 -16.63
CA PHE A 415 3.12 19.72 -18.05
C PHE A 415 1.79 20.28 -18.61
N GLU A 416 0.73 20.25 -17.81
CA GLU A 416 -0.54 20.90 -18.09
C GLU A 416 -0.38 22.42 -18.30
N GLU A 417 0.33 23.10 -17.39
CA GLU A 417 0.63 24.54 -17.50
C GLU A 417 1.48 24.86 -18.73
N PHE A 418 2.45 23.99 -19.06
CA PHE A 418 3.28 24.15 -20.26
C PHE A 418 2.45 24.07 -21.55
N LEU A 419 1.55 23.09 -21.63
CA LEU A 419 0.65 22.91 -22.78
C LEU A 419 -0.51 23.93 -22.80
N GLY A 420 -0.70 24.69 -21.73
CA GLY A 420 -1.81 25.65 -21.59
C GLY A 420 -3.16 24.97 -21.34
N VAL A 421 -3.16 23.74 -20.82
CA VAL A 421 -4.34 22.92 -20.56
C VAL A 421 -4.60 22.85 -19.04
N VAL A 422 -4.61 24.01 -18.39
CA VAL A 422 -5.04 24.13 -16.99
C VAL A 422 -6.56 24.24 -16.94
N LYS A 423 -7.20 23.52 -16.01
CA LYS A 423 -8.63 23.74 -15.74
C LYS A 423 -8.82 25.22 -15.41
N ALA A 424 -9.73 25.90 -16.12
CA ALA A 424 -10.20 27.19 -15.67
C ALA A 424 -10.91 26.97 -14.34
N ASN A 425 -10.38 27.56 -13.26
CA ASN A 425 -11.08 27.58 -11.98
C ASN A 425 -12.41 28.32 -12.19
N GLY A 426 -13.51 27.57 -12.22
CA GLY A 426 -14.88 28.07 -12.14
C GLY A 426 -15.26 28.38 -10.71
#